data_AF-A0A0M8XQY0-F1
#
_entry.id   AF-A0A0M8XQY0-F1
#
_cell.length_a   1.000
_cell.length_b   1.000
_cell.length_c   1.000
_cell.angle_alpha   90.00
_cell.angle_beta   90.00
_cell.angle_gamma   90.00
#
_symmetry.space_group_name_H-M   'P 1'
#
loop_
_entity.id
_entity.type
_entity.pdbx_description
1 polymer ?
#
loop_
_entity_poly.entity_id
_entity_poly.type
_entity_poly.pdbx_seq_one_letter_code
_entity_poly.pdbx_strand_id
1 'polypeptide(L)'
;MLKAPLDDPSMKGFTDQLEPVNALADRSPGFVWRLIEQGGSDATGLRPFGPNTIINFSVWRDVETLWDFTYRTDHLDLLRRRRTWFERMDGVLVALWWIPAGTIPTVEEAGRKLDLVREIGPSPEAFTLRTPFPPPASHPQHA
;
A
#
# COMPACT_ATOMS: atom_id res chain seq x y z
N MET A 1 -12.26 1.25 -7.54
CA MET A 1 -12.10 2.55 -8.22
C MET A 1 -12.83 3.61 -7.43
N LEU A 2 -12.45 4.89 -7.52
CA LEU A 2 -13.17 6.00 -6.91
C LEU A 2 -14.58 6.11 -7.49
N LYS A 3 -15.58 6.31 -6.63
CA LYS A 3 -16.97 6.52 -7.05
C LYS A 3 -17.27 7.95 -7.50
N ALA A 4 -16.48 8.90 -7.00
CA ALA A 4 -16.60 10.33 -7.29
C ALA A 4 -15.22 11.01 -7.16
N PRO A 5 -15.06 12.23 -7.69
CA PRO A 5 -13.91 13.09 -7.43
C PRO A 5 -13.65 13.32 -5.93
N LEU A 6 -12.40 13.52 -5.53
CA LEU A 6 -12.03 13.62 -4.11
C LEU A 6 -12.63 14.84 -3.38
N ASP A 7 -12.96 15.90 -4.12
CA ASP A 7 -13.62 17.11 -3.63
C ASP A 7 -15.15 16.98 -3.52
N ASP A 8 -15.73 15.87 -3.99
CA ASP A 8 -17.15 15.60 -3.84
C ASP A 8 -17.53 15.39 -2.36
N PRO A 9 -18.65 15.98 -1.86
CA PRO A 9 -19.08 15.81 -0.48
C PRO A 9 -19.24 14.34 -0.03
N SER A 10 -19.59 13.43 -0.95
CA SER A 10 -19.69 11.99 -0.67
C SER A 10 -18.35 11.34 -0.32
N MET A 11 -17.24 11.95 -0.74
CA MET A 11 -15.87 11.51 -0.48
C MET A 11 -15.29 12.06 0.82
N LYS A 12 -15.98 13.00 1.48
CA LYS A 12 -15.51 13.67 2.71
C LYS A 12 -15.09 12.69 3.80
N GLY A 13 -15.86 11.63 4.01
CA GLY A 13 -15.53 10.61 5.02
C GLY A 13 -14.24 9.83 4.74
N PHE A 14 -13.78 9.80 3.49
CA PHE A 14 -12.48 9.24 3.10
C PHE A 14 -11.38 10.29 3.19
N THR A 15 -11.59 11.49 2.64
CA THR A 15 -10.57 12.54 2.62
C THR A 15 -10.23 13.07 4.01
N ASP A 16 -11.22 13.16 4.91
CA ASP A 16 -11.01 13.50 6.33
C ASP A 16 -10.10 12.49 7.07
N GLN A 17 -9.92 11.29 6.53
CA GLN A 17 -9.14 10.22 7.15
C GLN A 17 -7.74 10.07 6.56
N LEU A 18 -7.40 10.80 5.48
CA LEU A 18 -6.08 10.74 4.84
C LEU A 18 -4.98 11.14 5.81
N GLU A 19 -5.06 12.34 6.39
CA GLU A 19 -4.08 12.83 7.35
C GLU A 19 -4.01 11.95 8.62
N PRO A 20 -5.13 11.60 9.30
CA PRO A 20 -5.09 10.73 10.47
C PRO A 20 -4.42 9.37 10.22
N VAL A 21 -4.72 8.71 9.09
CA VAL A 21 -4.13 7.40 8.76
C VAL A 21 -2.68 7.51 8.35
N ASN A 22 -2.31 8.56 7.60
CA ASN A 22 -0.91 8.81 7.27
C ASN A 22 -0.08 9.07 8.53
N ALA A 23 -0.57 9.94 9.43
CA ALA A 23 0.08 10.20 10.71
C ALA A 23 0.11 8.97 11.63
N LEU A 24 -0.84 8.05 11.48
CA LEU A 24 -0.86 6.76 12.19
C LEU A 24 0.20 5.82 11.63
N ALA A 25 0.36 5.74 10.31
CA ALA A 25 1.45 5.00 9.70
C ALA A 25 2.81 5.56 10.13
N ASP A 26 2.99 6.88 10.04
CA ASP A 26 4.26 7.59 10.35
C ASP A 26 4.76 7.33 11.79
N ARG A 27 3.86 7.04 12.74
CA ARG A 27 4.20 6.71 14.14
C ARG A 27 4.12 5.22 14.48
N SER A 28 3.73 4.36 13.54
CA SER A 28 3.58 2.93 13.78
C SER A 28 4.94 2.23 13.86
N PRO A 29 5.12 1.25 14.76
CA PRO A 29 6.32 0.42 14.76
C PRO A 29 6.56 -0.21 13.38
N GLY A 30 7.81 -0.25 12.94
CA GLY A 30 8.19 -0.86 11.67
C GLY A 30 7.92 -0.02 10.42
N PHE A 31 7.20 1.10 10.51
CA PHE A 31 7.05 2.01 9.37
C PHE A 31 8.40 2.63 8.97
N VAL A 32 8.68 2.70 7.67
CA VAL A 32 9.95 3.23 7.12
C VAL A 32 9.71 4.39 6.17
N TRP A 33 8.76 4.26 5.25
CA TRP A 33 8.52 5.26 4.20
C TRP A 33 7.12 5.11 3.60
N ARG A 34 6.58 6.18 3.01
CA ARG A 34 5.41 6.15 2.13
C ARG A 34 5.57 7.09 0.95
N LEU A 35 4.92 6.76 -0.14
CA LEU A 35 4.81 7.62 -1.31
C LEU A 35 4.03 8.88 -0.97
N ILE A 36 4.57 10.02 -1.39
CA ILE A 36 3.93 11.33 -1.38
C ILE A 36 4.12 11.96 -2.76
N GLU A 37 3.16 12.74 -3.21
CA GLU A 37 3.34 13.61 -4.38
C GLU A 37 4.36 14.71 -4.06
N GLN A 38 5.11 15.17 -5.07
CA GLN A 38 6.06 16.26 -4.87
C GLN A 38 5.34 17.53 -4.40
N GLY A 39 5.73 18.04 -3.22
CA GLY A 39 5.09 19.21 -2.61
C GLY A 39 3.74 18.93 -1.95
N GLY A 40 3.26 17.68 -1.94
CA GLY A 40 2.02 17.25 -1.30
C GLY A 40 2.23 16.56 0.06
N SER A 41 1.14 16.30 0.77
CA SER A 41 1.12 15.55 2.04
C SER A 41 0.83 14.06 1.87
N ASP A 42 0.33 13.65 0.70
CA ASP A 42 -0.04 12.28 0.36
C ASP A 42 0.11 11.98 -1.14
N ALA A 43 -0.21 10.76 -1.56
CA ALA A 43 -0.13 10.29 -2.94
C ALA A 43 -1.48 10.31 -3.67
N THR A 44 -2.53 10.89 -3.09
CA THR A 44 -3.89 10.86 -3.66
C THR A 44 -4.09 11.78 -4.86
N GLY A 45 -3.10 12.59 -5.23
CA GLY A 45 -3.00 13.28 -6.53
C GLY A 45 -2.49 12.36 -7.65
N LEU A 46 -1.73 11.31 -7.32
CA LEU A 46 -1.09 10.44 -8.30
C LEU A 46 -2.08 9.45 -8.93
N ARG A 47 -2.01 9.26 -10.25
CA ARG A 47 -2.88 8.34 -11.02
C ARG A 47 -2.10 7.32 -11.88
N PRO A 48 -1.13 6.58 -11.32
CA PRO A 48 -0.27 5.70 -12.13
C PRO A 48 -1.02 4.50 -12.73
N PHE A 49 -2.15 4.10 -12.14
CA PHE A 49 -2.92 2.93 -12.57
C PHE A 49 -4.32 3.31 -13.11
N GLY A 50 -4.52 4.58 -13.47
CA GLY A 50 -5.76 5.08 -14.09
C GLY A 50 -6.45 6.19 -13.29
N PRO A 51 -7.36 6.95 -13.93
CA PRO A 51 -7.90 8.22 -13.42
C PRO A 51 -8.73 8.09 -12.14
N ASN A 52 -9.35 6.93 -11.92
CA ASN A 52 -10.19 6.66 -10.74
C ASN A 52 -9.51 5.70 -9.76
N THR A 53 -8.18 5.69 -9.71
CA THR A 53 -7.41 4.83 -8.80
C THR A 53 -6.67 5.66 -7.77
N ILE A 54 -6.51 5.09 -6.58
CA ILE A 54 -5.60 5.62 -5.56
C ILE A 54 -4.56 4.55 -5.28
N ILE A 55 -3.31 4.98 -5.21
CA ILE A 55 -2.20 4.16 -4.79
C ILE A 55 -1.91 4.44 -3.31
N ASN A 56 -1.91 3.39 -2.49
CA ASN A 56 -1.23 3.41 -1.20
C ASN A 56 0.07 2.62 -1.38
N PHE A 57 1.20 3.27 -1.14
CA PHE A 57 2.50 2.66 -1.34
C PHE A 57 3.43 3.04 -0.19
N SER A 58 3.90 2.04 0.54
CA SER A 58 4.71 2.22 1.75
C SER A 58 5.72 1.10 1.91
N VAL A 59 6.78 1.40 2.66
CA VAL A 59 7.82 0.47 3.06
C VAL A 59 7.71 0.25 4.56
N TRP A 60 7.76 -1.02 4.94
CA TRP A 60 7.72 -1.50 6.31
C TRP A 60 8.90 -2.42 6.54
N ARG A 61 9.37 -2.49 7.78
CA ARG A 61 10.49 -3.34 8.20
C ARG A 61 10.18 -4.82 8.01
N ASP A 62 8.95 -5.21 8.28
CA ASP A 62 8.50 -6.60 8.25
C ASP A 62 6.98 -6.67 8.00
N VAL A 63 6.53 -7.88 7.65
CA VAL A 63 5.11 -8.13 7.33
C VAL A 63 4.23 -8.05 8.57
N GLU A 64 4.76 -8.39 9.74
CA GLU A 64 4.01 -8.40 11.01
C GLU A 64 3.58 -6.99 11.42
N THR A 65 4.51 -6.03 11.40
CA THR A 65 4.23 -4.62 11.73
C THR A 65 3.28 -3.96 10.74
N LEU A 66 3.40 -4.26 9.44
CA LEU A 66 2.41 -3.85 8.44
C LEU A 66 1.03 -4.46 8.73
N TRP A 67 0.97 -5.74 9.09
CA TRP A 67 -0.28 -6.41 9.44
C TRP A 67 -0.93 -5.75 10.66
N ASP A 68 -0.15 -5.46 11.69
CA ASP A 68 -0.62 -4.77 12.91
C ASP A 68 -1.18 -3.38 12.59
N PHE A 69 -0.45 -2.58 11.81
CA PHE A 69 -0.96 -1.30 11.34
C PHE A 69 -2.28 -1.47 10.56
N THR A 70 -2.37 -2.48 9.70
CA THR A 70 -3.53 -2.69 8.81
C THR A 70 -4.78 -3.14 9.57
N TYR A 71 -4.62 -4.01 10.57
CA TYR A 71 -5.74 -4.74 11.19
C TYR A 71 -5.92 -4.52 12.69
N ARG A 72 -4.94 -3.95 13.39
CA ARG A 72 -5.01 -3.66 14.84
C ARG A 72 -5.08 -2.17 15.16
N THR A 73 -5.34 -1.33 14.15
CA THR A 73 -5.50 0.12 14.32
C THR A 73 -6.78 0.63 13.66
N ASP A 74 -7.06 1.93 13.81
CA ASP A 74 -8.21 2.62 13.19
C ASP A 74 -8.24 2.52 11.65
N HIS A 75 -7.12 2.13 11.02
CA HIS A 75 -7.09 1.83 9.59
C HIS A 75 -8.11 0.72 9.21
N LEU A 76 -8.39 -0.23 10.12
CA LEU A 76 -9.37 -1.29 9.89
C LEU A 76 -10.78 -0.74 9.61
N ASP A 77 -11.17 0.35 10.26
CA ASP A 77 -12.51 0.92 10.08
C ASP A 77 -12.68 1.61 8.73
N LEU A 78 -11.60 2.16 8.17
CA LEU A 78 -11.57 2.58 6.77
C LEU A 78 -11.68 1.40 5.82
N LEU A 79 -10.96 0.31 6.07
CA LEU A 79 -11.04 -0.90 5.24
C LEU A 79 -12.44 -1.52 5.25
N ARG A 80 -13.16 -1.46 6.38
CA ARG A 80 -14.55 -1.92 6.50
C ARG A 80 -15.51 -1.03 5.70
N ARG A 81 -15.31 0.29 5.74
CA ARG A 81 -16.16 1.28 5.07
C ARG A 81 -15.75 1.61 3.64
N ARG A 82 -14.66 1.03 3.12
CA ARG A 82 -14.11 1.33 1.79
C ARG A 82 -15.15 1.30 0.66
N ARG A 83 -16.18 0.45 0.76
CA ARG A 83 -17.26 0.36 -0.24
C ARG A 83 -18.14 1.59 -0.29
N THR A 84 -18.08 2.49 0.68
CA THR A 84 -18.76 3.79 0.64
C THR A 84 -18.15 4.68 -0.45
N TRP A 85 -16.83 4.68 -0.59
CA TRP A 85 -16.09 5.60 -1.47
C TRP A 85 -15.50 4.94 -2.72
N PHE A 86 -15.31 3.63 -2.65
CA PHE A 86 -14.71 2.84 -3.72
C PHE A 86 -15.68 1.80 -4.28
N GLU A 87 -15.71 1.70 -5.60
CA GLU A 87 -16.25 0.56 -6.31
C GLU A 87 -15.37 -0.67 -6.10
N ARG A 88 -16.02 -1.83 -6.07
CA ARG A 88 -15.34 -3.11 -6.04
C ARG A 88 -14.53 -3.26 -7.34
N MET A 89 -13.25 -3.56 -7.19
CA MET A 89 -12.43 -4.04 -8.28
C MET A 89 -12.23 -5.54 -8.07
N ASP A 90 -12.40 -6.31 -9.14
CA ASP A 90 -12.12 -7.74 -9.10
C ASP A 90 -10.63 -8.00 -9.35
N GLY A 91 -10.14 -9.14 -8.86
CA GLY A 91 -8.74 -9.54 -8.99
C GLY A 91 -7.84 -9.04 -7.86
N VAL A 92 -6.53 -9.11 -8.11
CA VAL A 92 -5.47 -8.73 -7.16
C VAL A 92 -5.21 -7.23 -7.24
N LEU A 93 -5.25 -6.58 -6.08
CA LEU A 93 -5.11 -5.11 -5.91
C LEU A 93 -3.97 -4.73 -4.95
N VAL A 94 -3.28 -5.74 -4.40
CA VAL A 94 -2.22 -5.57 -3.42
C VAL A 94 -1.09 -6.52 -3.80
N ALA A 95 0.13 -6.01 -3.75
CA ALA A 95 1.35 -6.79 -3.84
C ALA A 95 2.32 -6.32 -2.75
N LEU A 96 2.99 -7.28 -2.13
CA LEU A 96 4.09 -7.11 -1.18
C LEU A 96 5.30 -7.81 -1.78
N TRP A 97 6.48 -7.26 -1.55
CA TRP A 97 7.74 -7.90 -1.91
C TRP A 97 8.83 -7.39 -0.98
N TRP A 98 9.90 -8.16 -0.86
CA TRP A 98 11.06 -7.77 -0.08
C TRP A 98 11.98 -6.88 -0.91
N ILE A 99 12.51 -5.84 -0.28
CA ILE A 99 13.51 -4.94 -0.83
C ILE A 99 14.73 -4.89 0.11
N PRO A 100 15.95 -4.63 -0.41
CA PRO A 100 17.10 -4.38 0.45
C PRO A 100 16.87 -3.19 1.39
N ALA A 101 17.44 -3.27 2.59
CA ALA A 101 17.36 -2.17 3.54
C ALA A 101 18.00 -0.89 2.95
N GLY A 102 17.34 0.25 3.13
CA GLY A 102 17.77 1.53 2.56
C GLY A 102 17.31 1.77 1.11
N THR A 103 16.65 0.81 0.47
CA THR A 103 16.05 1.00 -0.86
C THR A 103 14.68 1.67 -0.74
N ILE A 104 14.41 2.64 -1.63
CA ILE A 104 13.08 3.20 -1.86
C ILE A 104 12.59 2.68 -3.21
N PRO A 105 11.53 1.87 -3.26
CA PRO A 105 11.05 1.28 -4.50
C PRO A 105 10.27 2.30 -5.34
N THR A 106 10.18 2.05 -6.64
CA THR A 106 9.47 2.95 -7.58
C THR A 106 8.02 2.51 -7.79
N VAL A 107 7.18 3.45 -8.22
CA VAL A 107 5.78 3.16 -8.62
C VAL A 107 5.74 2.20 -9.81
N GLU A 108 6.70 2.30 -10.72
CA GLU A 108 6.83 1.38 -11.85
C GLU A 108 7.12 -0.06 -11.37
N GLU A 109 8.04 -0.22 -10.42
CA GLU A 109 8.34 -1.52 -9.81
C GLU A 109 7.09 -2.09 -9.11
N ALA A 110 6.35 -1.25 -8.37
CA ALA A 110 5.10 -1.66 -7.73
C ALA A 110 4.07 -2.20 -8.75
N GLY A 111 3.96 -1.56 -9.92
CA GLY A 111 3.13 -2.03 -11.03
C GLY A 111 3.53 -3.42 -11.50
N ARG A 112 4.83 -3.62 -11.81
CA ARG A 112 5.37 -4.92 -12.23
C ARG A 112 5.13 -6.03 -11.20
N LYS A 113 5.28 -5.71 -9.91
CA LYS A 113 5.04 -6.66 -8.81
C LYS A 113 3.56 -7.02 -8.69
N LEU A 114 2.67 -6.05 -8.86
CA LEU A 114 1.23 -6.30 -8.88
C LEU A 114 0.82 -7.19 -10.06
N ASP A 115 1.38 -6.96 -11.24
CA ASP A 115 1.12 -7.77 -12.42
C ASP A 115 1.65 -9.20 -12.26
N LEU A 116 2.83 -9.37 -11.65
CA LEU A 116 3.36 -10.70 -11.34
C LEU A 116 2.40 -11.52 -10.47
N VAL A 117 1.84 -10.93 -9.40
CA VAL A 117 0.86 -11.64 -8.54
C VAL A 117 -0.43 -11.96 -9.29
N ARG A 118 -0.84 -11.12 -10.26
CA ARG A 118 -2.03 -11.38 -11.09
C ARG A 118 -1.82 -12.52 -12.07
N GLU A 119 -0.64 -12.60 -12.67
CA GLU A 119 -0.33 -13.57 -13.72
C GLU A 119 -0.08 -14.97 -13.18
N ILE A 120 0.74 -15.09 -12.12
CA ILE A 120 1.19 -16.39 -11.62
C ILE A 120 0.77 -16.70 -10.18
N GLY A 121 0.11 -15.75 -9.51
CA GLY A 121 -0.24 -15.86 -8.09
C GLY A 121 0.91 -15.46 -7.15
N PRO A 122 0.71 -15.59 -5.82
CA PRO A 122 1.73 -15.25 -4.83
C PRO A 122 2.99 -16.13 -4.94
N SER A 123 4.17 -15.50 -4.97
CA SER A 123 5.49 -16.12 -5.02
C SER A 123 6.50 -15.38 -4.12
N PRO A 124 7.71 -15.91 -3.88
CA PRO A 124 8.76 -15.20 -3.14
C PRO A 124 9.12 -13.83 -3.73
N GLU A 125 8.96 -13.65 -5.05
CA GLU A 125 9.27 -12.40 -5.75
C GLU A 125 8.21 -11.32 -5.57
N ALA A 126 6.93 -11.71 -5.42
CA ALA A 126 5.81 -10.83 -5.11
C ALA A 126 4.64 -11.64 -4.55
N PHE A 127 4.04 -11.17 -3.45
CA PHE A 127 3.00 -11.88 -2.72
C PHE A 127 1.96 -10.95 -2.11
N THR A 128 1.09 -11.44 -1.23
CA THR A 128 0.04 -10.64 -0.57
C THR A 128 0.04 -10.86 0.93
N LEU A 129 -0.61 -9.98 1.71
CA LEU A 129 -0.80 -10.18 3.15
C LEU A 129 -1.50 -11.51 3.50
N ARG A 130 -2.30 -12.08 2.57
CA ARG A 130 -2.97 -13.37 2.76
C ARG A 130 -2.02 -14.56 2.62
N THR A 131 -0.94 -14.40 1.87
CA THR A 131 0.03 -15.46 1.57
C THR A 131 1.42 -14.86 1.70
N PRO A 132 1.92 -14.66 2.93
CA PRO A 132 3.23 -14.05 3.15
C PRO A 132 4.37 -15.02 2.82
N PHE A 133 5.50 -14.48 2.38
CA PHE A 133 6.75 -15.21 2.20
C PHE A 133 7.85 -14.62 3.09
N PRO A 134 8.80 -15.42 3.61
CA PRO A 134 9.92 -14.91 4.38
C PRO A 134 10.84 -14.04 3.52
N PRO A 135 11.62 -13.13 4.12
CA PRO A 135 12.65 -12.39 3.39
C PRO A 135 13.65 -13.37 2.77
N PRO A 136 14.23 -13.05 1.60
CA PRO A 136 15.29 -13.86 1.02
C PRO A 136 16.40 -14.07 2.04
N ALA A 137 16.91 -15.30 2.16
CA ALA A 137 18.07 -15.55 3.00
C ALA A 137 19.19 -14.61 2.54
N SER A 138 19.68 -13.78 3.45
CA SER A 138 20.86 -12.98 3.18
C SER A 138 21.99 -13.97 2.97
N HIS A 139 22.39 -14.23 1.72
CA HIS A 139 23.67 -14.89 1.50
C HIS A 139 24.74 -13.92 2.00
N PRO A 140 25.50 -14.23 3.07
CA PRO A 140 26.66 -13.43 3.37
C PRO A 140 27.57 -13.55 2.16
N GLN A 141 27.82 -12.41 1.49
CA GLN A 141 28.93 -12.31 0.55
C GLN A 141 30.18 -12.49 1.40
N HIS A 142 30.70 -13.72 1.41
CA HIS A 142 31.98 -14.03 2.02
C HIS A 142 33.08 -13.41 1.17
N ALA A 143 33.80 -12.47 1.81
CA ALA A 143 35.19 -12.03 1.60
C ALA A 143 35.55 -11.35 0.27
#